data_AF-A0A316EC62-F1
#
_entry.id   AF-A0A316EC62-F1
#
_cell.length_a   1.000
_cell.length_b   1.000
_cell.length_c   1.000
_cell.angle_alpha   90.00
_cell.angle_beta   90.00
_cell.angle_gamma   90.00
#
_symmetry.space_group_name_H-M   'P 1'
#
loop_
_entity.id
_entity.type
_entity.pdbx_description
1 polymer ?
#
loop_
_entity_poly.entity_id
_entity_poly.type
_entity_poly.pdbx_seq_one_letter_code
_entity_poly.pdbx_strand_id
1 'polypeptide(L)'
;MRLLPVMISAIAAGSLLLAPTAAHAAIRFDPSTNTGFIDGGDVRAAFGWDEARLARNAPEIGFTYHVGKEAAYTVVCERGVRATAGHNAGSTSTGLEAVVAGNPTGDGPTGFRLIGARSGASSMDIAPEPGLPCPDERGGKIRRVRHLSTTVTTGLSAEFRDVQVYFPQMRTVSTEPPASVAPAAHSGEPPASAASAAYSAVSRTAWANASERCSKLRKRP
;
A
#
# COMPACT_ATOMS: atom_id res chain seq x y z
N MET A 1 -27.57 37.19 59.27
CA MET A 1 -27.88 35.78 59.61
C MET A 1 -29.08 35.32 58.79
N ARG A 2 -28.87 34.55 57.72
CA ARG A 2 -29.90 33.76 57.06
C ARG A 2 -29.26 32.44 56.61
N LEU A 3 -29.52 31.41 57.40
CA LEU A 3 -29.27 29.99 57.11
C LEU A 3 -30.33 29.50 56.14
N LEU A 4 -29.95 28.72 55.12
CA LEU A 4 -30.81 27.88 54.27
C LEU A 4 -29.91 26.91 53.44
N PRO A 5 -30.43 25.79 52.90
CA PRO A 5 -30.27 24.46 53.45
C PRO A 5 -29.34 23.53 52.65
N VAL A 6 -28.84 22.50 53.35
CA VAL A 6 -28.06 21.37 52.83
C VAL A 6 -28.91 20.54 51.86
N MET A 7 -28.51 20.50 50.59
CA MET A 7 -29.06 19.59 49.59
C MET A 7 -28.20 18.33 49.51
N ILE A 8 -28.78 17.21 49.90
CA ILE A 8 -28.24 15.86 49.81
C ILE A 8 -28.45 15.39 48.36
N SER A 9 -27.39 15.32 47.56
CA SER A 9 -27.44 14.77 46.19
C SER A 9 -27.05 13.30 46.18
N ALA A 10 -27.93 12.52 45.57
CA ALA A 10 -27.90 11.06 45.45
C ALA A 10 -26.63 10.52 44.77
N ILE A 11 -26.16 9.38 45.28
CA ILE A 11 -25.12 8.56 44.68
C ILE A 11 -25.70 7.94 43.41
N ALA A 12 -25.32 8.48 42.25
CA ALA A 12 -25.61 7.87 40.96
C ALA A 12 -24.76 6.59 40.83
N ALA A 13 -25.43 5.44 40.78
CA ALA A 13 -24.82 4.16 40.44
C ALA A 13 -24.31 4.24 39.00
N GLY A 14 -23.00 4.47 38.86
CA GLY A 14 -22.32 4.51 37.56
C GLY A 14 -22.39 3.15 36.89
N SER A 15 -23.22 3.04 35.85
CA SER A 15 -23.17 1.93 34.92
C SER A 15 -21.80 1.97 34.24
N LEU A 16 -20.93 1.02 34.60
CA LEU A 16 -19.70 0.75 33.87
C LEU A 16 -20.14 0.27 32.47
N LEU A 17 -20.25 1.19 31.52
CA LEU A 17 -20.29 0.86 30.11
C LEU A 17 -18.94 0.23 29.78
N LEU A 18 -18.87 -1.09 29.88
CA LEU A 18 -17.83 -1.90 29.24
C LEU A 18 -17.99 -1.65 27.74
N ALA A 19 -17.36 -0.59 27.25
CA ALA A 19 -17.20 -0.37 25.83
C ALA A 19 -16.57 -1.66 25.29
N PRO A 20 -17.21 -2.35 24.32
CA PRO A 20 -16.59 -3.50 23.70
C PRO A 20 -15.25 -3.01 23.17
N THR A 21 -14.16 -3.52 23.73
CA THR A 21 -12.84 -3.38 23.14
C THR A 21 -12.98 -4.04 21.78
N ALA A 22 -13.10 -3.24 20.72
CA ALA A 22 -13.15 -3.75 19.37
C ALA A 22 -11.94 -4.66 19.24
N ALA A 23 -12.20 -5.97 19.13
CA ALA A 23 -11.16 -6.91 18.79
C ALA A 23 -10.69 -6.46 17.42
N HIS A 24 -9.58 -5.74 17.37
CA HIS A 24 -8.94 -5.34 16.14
C HIS A 24 -8.41 -6.63 15.52
N ALA A 25 -9.28 -7.30 14.78
CA ALA A 25 -8.93 -8.46 14.00
C ALA A 25 -7.81 -8.03 13.05
N ALA A 26 -6.70 -8.74 13.17
CA ALA A 26 -5.49 -8.39 12.49
C ALA A 26 -5.69 -8.71 11.01
N ILE A 27 -5.97 -7.69 10.20
CA ILE A 27 -5.82 -7.77 8.76
C ILE A 27 -4.36 -8.13 8.48
N ARG A 28 -4.12 -9.38 8.09
CA ARG A 28 -2.77 -9.91 7.90
C ARG A 28 -2.57 -10.20 6.44
N PHE A 29 -2.35 -9.15 5.65
CA PHE A 29 -1.68 -9.33 4.37
C PHE A 29 -0.18 -9.12 4.59
N ASP A 30 0.60 -10.16 4.30
CA ASP A 30 2.05 -10.13 4.38
C ASP A 30 2.62 -9.96 2.96
N PRO A 31 3.19 -8.78 2.63
CA PRO A 31 3.74 -8.54 1.31
C PRO A 31 4.99 -9.38 1.01
N SER A 32 5.66 -9.94 2.03
CA SER A 32 6.85 -10.78 1.83
C SER A 32 6.51 -12.17 1.32
N THR A 33 5.42 -12.75 1.81
CA THR A 33 4.86 -14.03 1.35
C THR A 33 3.81 -13.85 0.25
N ASN A 34 3.37 -12.60 0.01
CA ASN A 34 2.32 -12.22 -0.93
C ASN A 34 0.97 -12.92 -0.65
N THR A 35 0.71 -13.20 0.63
CA THR A 35 -0.49 -13.91 1.09
C THR A 35 -1.09 -13.24 2.31
N GLY A 36 -2.38 -13.46 2.53
CA GLY A 36 -3.03 -12.99 3.73
C GLY A 36 -4.39 -13.59 3.98
N PHE A 37 -5.02 -13.13 5.05
CA PHE A 37 -6.39 -13.50 5.40
C PHE A 37 -7.14 -12.31 5.99
N ILE A 38 -8.44 -12.23 5.69
CA ILE A 38 -9.39 -11.37 6.37
C ILE A 38 -10.62 -12.17 6.80
N ASP A 39 -11.03 -11.98 8.05
CA ASP A 39 -12.17 -12.67 8.64
C ASP A 39 -13.49 -12.20 8.05
N GLY A 40 -14.42 -13.13 7.82
CA GLY A 40 -15.77 -12.82 7.34
C GLY A 40 -16.56 -11.96 8.32
N GLY A 41 -16.25 -12.05 9.62
CA GLY A 41 -16.78 -11.17 10.65
C GLY A 41 -16.47 -9.69 10.40
N ASP A 42 -15.23 -9.37 10.01
CA ASP A 42 -14.81 -8.00 9.75
C ASP A 42 -15.46 -7.44 8.49
N VAL A 43 -15.54 -8.27 7.44
CA VAL A 43 -16.22 -7.90 6.19
C VAL A 43 -17.70 -7.62 6.45
N ARG A 44 -18.37 -8.47 7.24
CA ARG A 44 -19.76 -8.24 7.66
C ARG A 44 -19.92 -6.93 8.43
N ALA A 45 -19.05 -6.69 9.41
CA ALA A 45 -19.10 -5.47 10.20
C ALA A 45 -18.89 -4.22 9.33
N ALA A 46 -17.92 -4.26 8.41
CA ALA A 46 -17.59 -3.14 7.53
C ALA A 46 -18.74 -2.79 6.56
N PHE A 47 -19.40 -3.79 5.98
CA PHE A 47 -20.51 -3.58 5.04
C PHE A 47 -21.90 -3.53 5.71
N GLY A 48 -22.00 -3.78 7.02
CA GLY A 48 -23.29 -3.90 7.72
C GLY A 48 -24.12 -5.09 7.26
N TRP A 49 -23.48 -6.24 7.01
CA TRP A 49 -24.10 -7.45 6.49
C TRP A 49 -24.31 -8.51 7.57
N ASP A 50 -25.35 -9.33 7.40
CA ASP A 50 -25.50 -10.60 8.09
C ASP A 50 -24.71 -11.71 7.35
N GLU A 51 -24.72 -12.91 7.91
CA GLU A 51 -24.05 -14.08 7.32
C GLU A 51 -24.58 -14.47 5.94
N ALA A 52 -25.90 -14.44 5.77
CA ALA A 52 -26.54 -14.84 4.52
C ALA A 52 -26.19 -13.86 3.38
N ARG A 53 -26.10 -12.55 3.68
CA ARG A 53 -25.63 -11.53 2.74
C ARG A 53 -24.16 -11.70 2.39
N LEU A 54 -23.30 -11.97 3.38
CA LEU A 54 -21.89 -12.28 3.11
C LEU A 54 -21.77 -13.48 2.17
N ALA A 55 -22.46 -14.59 2.47
CA ALA A 55 -22.40 -15.81 1.65
C ALA A 55 -22.83 -15.57 0.20
N ARG A 56 -23.88 -14.78 -0.02
CA ARG A 56 -24.37 -14.44 -1.37
C ARG A 56 -23.41 -13.53 -2.13
N ASN A 57 -22.84 -12.53 -1.46
CA ASN A 57 -22.05 -11.47 -2.12
C ASN A 57 -20.54 -11.78 -2.18
N ALA A 58 -20.04 -12.74 -1.40
CA ALA A 58 -18.62 -13.06 -1.28
C ALA A 58 -17.87 -13.22 -2.61
N PRO A 59 -18.43 -13.86 -3.67
CA PRO A 59 -17.73 -14.01 -4.95
C PRO A 59 -17.50 -12.70 -5.71
N GLU A 60 -18.23 -11.63 -5.38
CA GLU A 60 -18.17 -10.32 -6.05
C GLU A 60 -17.28 -9.31 -5.30
N ILE A 61 -16.73 -9.65 -4.13
CA ILE A 61 -15.94 -8.71 -3.34
C ILE A 61 -14.53 -8.62 -3.90
N GLY A 62 -14.14 -7.41 -4.31
CA GLY A 62 -12.75 -7.08 -4.66
C GLY A 62 -11.99 -6.60 -3.43
N PHE A 63 -10.71 -6.96 -3.31
CA PHE A 63 -9.83 -6.46 -2.26
C PHE A 63 -8.65 -5.72 -2.86
N THR A 64 -8.27 -4.60 -2.24
CA THR A 64 -7.10 -3.82 -2.66
C THR A 64 -6.19 -3.56 -1.47
N TYR A 65 -4.93 -3.95 -1.58
CA TYR A 65 -3.90 -3.60 -0.61
C TYR A 65 -3.29 -2.25 -0.97
N HIS A 66 -3.27 -1.33 -0.02
CA HIS A 66 -2.74 0.01 -0.16
C HIS A 66 -1.45 0.15 0.64
N VAL A 67 -0.44 0.74 0.01
CA VAL A 67 0.81 1.13 0.66
C VAL A 67 1.05 2.60 0.34
N GLY A 68 1.05 3.44 1.37
CA GLY A 68 1.50 4.82 1.31
C GLY A 68 2.90 4.94 1.92
N LYS A 69 3.80 5.66 1.27
CA LYS A 69 5.12 5.99 1.80
C LYS A 69 5.32 7.49 1.84
N GLU A 70 5.69 8.00 3.01
CA GLU A 70 6.01 9.40 3.24
C GLU A 70 7.40 9.50 3.85
N ALA A 71 8.33 10.18 3.19
CA ALA A 71 9.65 10.44 3.70
C ALA A 71 9.79 11.92 4.10
N ALA A 72 10.43 12.17 5.23
CA ALA A 72 10.75 13.50 5.71
C ALA A 72 12.27 13.68 5.73
N TYR A 73 12.72 14.85 5.27
CA TYR A 73 14.13 15.22 5.20
C TYR A 73 14.36 16.58 5.85
N THR A 74 15.49 16.74 6.51
CA THR A 74 16.07 18.06 6.75
C THR A 74 16.99 18.42 5.61
N VAL A 75 16.82 19.60 5.05
CA VAL A 75 17.71 20.15 4.04
C VAL A 75 18.45 21.36 4.60
N VAL A 76 19.72 21.47 4.25
CA VAL A 76 20.50 22.70 4.43
C VAL A 76 20.70 23.28 3.05
N CYS A 77 20.23 24.51 2.87
CA CYS A 77 20.30 25.22 1.61
C CYS A 77 21.50 26.18 1.59
N GLU A 78 21.67 26.88 0.47
CA GLU A 78 22.57 28.03 0.39
C GLU A 78 22.19 29.07 1.44
N ARG A 79 23.16 29.94 1.77
CA ARG A 79 23.02 30.96 2.83
C ARG A 79 22.75 30.38 4.23
N GLY A 80 22.91 29.06 4.41
CA GLY A 80 22.77 28.38 5.70
C GLY A 80 21.33 28.15 6.15
N VAL A 81 20.34 28.42 5.30
CA VAL A 81 18.91 28.22 5.61
C VAL A 81 18.64 26.73 5.82
N ARG A 82 17.92 26.41 6.90
CA ARG A 82 17.47 25.04 7.20
C ARG A 82 15.97 24.95 6.96
N ALA A 83 15.55 23.92 6.25
CA ALA A 83 14.14 23.64 5.99
C ALA A 83 13.85 22.15 6.13
N THR A 84 12.56 21.82 6.28
CA THR A 84 12.07 20.44 6.20
C THR A 84 11.41 20.25 4.85
N ALA A 85 11.75 19.16 4.17
CA ALA A 85 11.11 18.73 2.93
C ALA A 85 10.34 17.43 3.21
N GLY A 86 9.04 17.43 2.92
CA GLY A 86 8.25 16.21 2.83
C GLY A 86 8.29 15.68 1.41
N HIS A 87 8.43 14.37 1.26
CA HIS A 87 8.32 13.67 -0.02
C HIS A 87 7.33 12.52 0.13
N ASN A 88 6.25 12.59 -0.66
CA ASN A 88 5.31 11.48 -0.78
C ASN A 88 5.84 10.58 -1.89
N ALA A 89 6.53 9.51 -1.51
CA ALA A 89 7.27 8.65 -2.43
C ALA A 89 6.36 7.84 -3.38
N GLY A 90 5.07 7.89 -3.09
CA GLY A 90 4.00 7.26 -3.85
C GLY A 90 3.02 6.61 -2.90
N SER A 91 1.77 6.53 -3.35
CA SER A 91 0.88 5.48 -2.87
C SER A 91 0.84 4.43 -3.96
N THR A 92 1.05 3.17 -3.60
CA THR A 92 0.77 2.07 -4.51
C THR A 92 -0.37 1.25 -3.98
N SER A 93 -1.25 0.89 -4.90
CA SER A 93 -2.40 0.03 -4.63
C SER A 93 -2.30 -1.18 -5.54
N THR A 94 -2.51 -2.36 -4.97
CA THR A 94 -2.48 -3.61 -5.72
C THR A 94 -3.78 -4.36 -5.45
N GLY A 95 -4.50 -4.68 -6.51
CA GLY A 95 -5.65 -5.57 -6.43
C GLY A 95 -5.20 -6.96 -5.97
N LEU A 96 -5.96 -7.57 -5.07
CA LEU A 96 -5.70 -8.90 -4.55
C LEU A 96 -6.69 -9.89 -5.17
N GLU A 97 -6.20 -11.07 -5.52
CA GLU A 97 -7.08 -12.21 -5.76
C GLU A 97 -7.57 -12.71 -4.41
N ALA A 98 -8.89 -12.76 -4.23
CA ALA A 98 -9.52 -13.24 -3.02
C ALA A 98 -10.19 -14.58 -3.28
N VAL A 99 -9.82 -15.58 -2.48
CA VAL A 99 -10.46 -16.89 -2.48
C VAL A 99 -11.32 -16.99 -1.24
N VAL A 100 -12.63 -17.17 -1.43
CA VAL A 100 -13.58 -17.37 -0.33
C VAL A 100 -13.17 -18.60 0.48
N ALA A 101 -12.91 -18.40 1.76
CA ALA A 101 -12.66 -19.48 2.70
C ALA A 101 -13.97 -19.85 3.38
N GLY A 102 -14.33 -21.13 3.37
CA GLY A 102 -15.53 -21.65 4.01
C GLY A 102 -15.20 -22.77 4.98
N ASN A 103 -16.13 -23.04 5.90
CA ASN A 103 -16.06 -24.23 6.73
C ASN A 103 -16.51 -25.45 5.89
N PRO A 104 -15.79 -26.59 5.90
CA PRO A 104 -16.23 -27.81 5.23
C PRO A 104 -17.63 -28.31 5.64
N THR A 105 -18.15 -27.87 6.78
CA THR A 105 -19.51 -28.19 7.28
C THR A 105 -20.62 -27.41 6.58
N GLY A 106 -20.31 -26.36 5.80
CA GLY A 106 -21.29 -25.60 5.02
C GLY A 106 -21.88 -24.35 5.71
N ASP A 107 -21.35 -23.94 6.86
CA ASP A 107 -21.81 -22.77 7.64
C ASP A 107 -21.41 -21.41 7.04
N GLY A 108 -21.34 -21.31 5.71
CA GLY A 108 -20.98 -20.09 5.00
C GLY A 108 -19.48 -19.72 5.03
N PRO A 109 -19.12 -18.53 4.50
CA PRO A 109 -17.74 -18.07 4.47
C PRO A 109 -17.23 -17.71 5.86
N THR A 110 -16.09 -18.28 6.23
CA THR A 110 -15.33 -17.89 7.42
C THR A 110 -14.45 -16.67 7.15
N GLY A 111 -14.12 -16.39 5.88
CA GLY A 111 -13.35 -15.22 5.47
C GLY A 111 -12.82 -15.32 4.05
N PHE A 112 -11.72 -14.63 3.78
CA PHE A 112 -11.12 -14.55 2.46
C PHE A 112 -9.61 -14.74 2.57
N ARG A 113 -9.09 -15.72 1.83
CA ARG A 113 -7.65 -15.84 1.62
C ARG A 113 -7.24 -14.87 0.52
N LEU A 114 -6.33 -13.97 0.86
CA LEU A 114 -5.82 -12.94 -0.04
C LEU A 114 -4.52 -13.42 -0.68
N ILE A 115 -4.40 -13.26 -1.99
CA ILE A 115 -3.22 -13.59 -2.78
C ILE A 115 -2.89 -12.35 -3.60
N GLY A 116 -1.71 -11.76 -3.41
CA GLY A 116 -1.40 -10.51 -4.11
C GLY A 116 -1.15 -10.68 -5.60
N ALA A 117 -1.40 -9.62 -6.37
CA ALA A 117 -1.20 -9.65 -7.82
C ALA A 117 0.25 -9.99 -8.20
N ARG A 118 0.42 -10.61 -9.37
CA ARG A 118 1.73 -10.94 -9.94
C ARG A 118 2.50 -9.71 -10.45
N SER A 119 1.85 -8.56 -10.56
CA SER A 119 2.46 -7.29 -10.99
C SER A 119 2.81 -6.45 -9.78
N GLY A 120 4.11 -6.19 -9.60
CA GLY A 120 4.62 -5.36 -8.52
C GLY A 120 4.11 -3.92 -8.58
N ALA A 121 3.81 -3.40 -7.40
CA ALA A 121 3.66 -1.99 -7.13
C ALA A 121 4.99 -1.26 -7.44
N SER A 122 4.97 -0.24 -8.31
CA SER A 122 6.12 0.65 -8.50
C SER A 122 5.94 1.91 -7.63
N SER A 123 6.94 2.21 -6.81
CA SER A 123 7.07 3.46 -6.05
C SER A 123 8.41 4.06 -6.41
N MET A 124 8.43 5.34 -6.78
CA MET A 124 9.68 6.06 -7.05
C MET A 124 10.07 6.84 -5.80
N ASP A 125 10.91 6.22 -4.96
CA ASP A 125 11.42 6.82 -3.74
C ASP A 125 12.66 7.69 -4.04
N ILE A 126 12.51 8.80 -4.78
CA ILE A 126 13.63 9.72 -5.08
C ILE A 126 13.73 10.78 -3.97
N ALA A 127 14.83 10.77 -3.22
CA ALA A 127 15.14 11.80 -2.23
C ALA A 127 15.44 13.15 -2.91
N PRO A 128 15.20 14.30 -2.24
CA PRO A 128 15.66 15.58 -2.78
C PRO A 128 17.18 15.55 -2.93
N GLU A 129 17.67 16.09 -4.05
CA GLU A 129 19.09 16.09 -4.38
C GLU A 129 19.71 17.48 -4.15
N PRO A 130 21.00 17.56 -3.77
CA PRO A 130 21.74 18.82 -3.81
C PRO A 130 21.67 19.48 -5.20
N GLY A 131 21.46 20.79 -5.23
CA GLY A 131 21.32 21.58 -6.46
C GLY A 131 19.88 21.92 -6.85
N LEU A 132 18.88 21.20 -6.30
CA LEU A 132 17.47 21.55 -6.46
C LEU A 132 17.11 22.83 -5.68
N PRO A 133 16.02 23.54 -6.04
CA PRO A 133 15.53 24.69 -5.28
C PRO A 133 15.26 24.34 -3.80
N CYS A 134 15.63 25.25 -2.90
CA CYS A 134 15.29 25.14 -1.49
C CYS A 134 13.78 25.28 -1.29
N PRO A 135 13.14 24.49 -0.41
CA PRO A 135 11.73 24.67 -0.06
C PRO A 135 11.43 26.05 0.57
N ASP A 136 12.43 26.66 1.21
CA ASP A 136 12.38 28.06 1.65
C ASP A 136 12.98 28.94 0.54
N GLU A 137 12.18 29.86 -0.01
CA GLU A 137 12.57 30.75 -1.12
C GLU A 137 13.83 31.58 -0.81
N ARG A 138 14.11 31.84 0.47
CA ARG A 138 15.30 32.59 0.91
C ARG A 138 16.57 31.74 0.86
N GLY A 139 16.44 30.43 0.74
CA GLY A 139 17.55 29.47 0.83
C GLY A 139 18.29 29.17 -0.47
N GLY A 140 17.86 29.66 -1.63
CA GLY A 140 18.54 29.38 -2.90
C GLY A 140 18.46 27.90 -3.27
N LYS A 141 19.59 27.21 -3.43
CA LYS A 141 19.65 25.77 -3.74
C LYS A 141 19.94 24.88 -2.53
N ILE A 142 19.52 23.63 -2.57
CA ILE A 142 19.85 22.62 -1.56
C ILE A 142 21.35 22.28 -1.63
N ARG A 143 22.02 22.29 -0.49
CA ARG A 143 23.44 21.92 -0.34
C ARG A 143 23.66 20.56 0.28
N ARG A 144 22.83 20.20 1.25
CA ARG A 144 22.90 18.95 2.01
C ARG A 144 21.49 18.49 2.34
N VAL A 145 21.30 17.18 2.30
CA VAL A 145 20.04 16.52 2.60
C VAL A 145 20.32 15.48 3.68
N ARG A 146 19.44 15.38 4.66
CA ARG A 146 19.49 14.38 5.72
C ARG A 146 18.10 13.77 5.88
N HIS A 147 18.01 12.45 5.77
CA HIS A 147 16.79 11.72 6.10
C HIS A 147 16.46 11.89 7.59
N LEU A 148 15.19 12.17 7.88
CA LEU A 148 14.66 12.21 9.24
C LEU A 148 13.89 10.92 9.54
N SER A 149 12.88 10.64 8.72
CA SER A 149 11.99 9.51 8.94
C SER A 149 11.27 9.11 7.67
N THR A 150 10.96 7.83 7.55
CA THR A 150 10.00 7.30 6.59
C THR A 150 8.82 6.73 7.36
N THR A 151 7.62 7.22 7.04
CA THR A 151 6.35 6.63 7.44
C THR A 151 5.87 5.72 6.32
N VAL A 152 5.59 4.46 6.64
CA VAL A 152 4.87 3.54 5.77
C VAL A 152 3.50 3.31 6.37
N THR A 153 2.46 3.63 5.61
CA THR A 153 1.07 3.35 5.96
C THR A 153 0.60 2.20 5.07
N THR A 154 0.15 1.11 5.66
CA THR A 154 -0.46 0.00 4.93
C THR A 154 -1.93 -0.12 5.30
N GLY A 155 -2.74 -0.49 4.34
CA GLY A 155 -4.17 -0.64 4.53
C GLY A 155 -4.77 -1.65 3.58
N LEU A 156 -5.96 -2.09 3.88
CA LEU A 156 -6.77 -2.93 3.02
C LEU A 156 -8.10 -2.20 2.78
N SER A 157 -8.60 -2.25 1.56
CA SER A 157 -10.00 -1.94 1.28
C SER A 157 -10.69 -3.15 0.67
N ALA A 158 -12.00 -3.22 0.88
CA ALA A 158 -12.88 -4.10 0.14
C ALA A 158 -13.87 -3.25 -0.67
N GLU A 159 -14.18 -3.72 -1.86
CA GLU A 159 -15.12 -3.10 -2.77
C GLU A 159 -16.19 -4.12 -3.14
N PHE A 160 -17.44 -3.70 -3.08
CA PHE A 160 -18.57 -4.46 -3.59
C PHE A 160 -19.50 -3.49 -4.32
N ARG A 161 -19.58 -3.65 -5.65
CA ARG A 161 -20.29 -2.69 -6.52
C ARG A 161 -19.74 -1.28 -6.26
N ASP A 162 -20.61 -0.29 -6.10
CA ASP A 162 -20.20 1.11 -5.88
C ASP A 162 -19.87 1.45 -4.42
N VAL A 163 -19.71 0.44 -3.54
CA VAL A 163 -19.40 0.64 -2.12
C VAL A 163 -17.99 0.15 -1.82
N GLN A 164 -17.15 1.08 -1.36
CA GLN A 164 -15.81 0.79 -0.86
C GLN A 164 -15.75 1.01 0.66
N VAL A 165 -15.19 0.05 1.37
CA VAL A 165 -14.93 0.12 2.81
C VAL A 165 -13.43 0.00 3.07
N TYR A 166 -12.92 0.79 4.01
CA TYR A 166 -11.53 0.76 4.42
C TYR A 166 -11.41 0.09 5.78
N PHE A 167 -10.49 -0.86 5.86
CA PHE A 167 -10.16 -1.51 7.12
C PHE A 167 -9.08 -0.70 7.87
N PRO A 168 -8.92 -0.92 9.19
CA PRO A 168 -7.87 -0.29 9.97
C PRO A 168 -6.50 -0.34 9.29
N GLN A 169 -5.83 0.81 9.25
CA GLN A 169 -4.52 0.97 8.65
C GLN A 169 -3.42 0.74 9.70
N MET A 170 -2.31 0.12 9.28
CA MET A 170 -1.09 0.05 10.07
C MET A 170 -0.12 1.13 9.64
N ARG A 171 0.50 1.80 10.61
CA ARG A 171 1.49 2.84 10.38
C ARG A 171 2.79 2.48 11.06
N THR A 172 3.86 2.38 10.27
CA THR A 172 5.22 2.12 10.76
C THR A 172 6.08 3.33 10.46
N VAL A 173 6.80 3.83 11.46
CA VAL A 173 7.75 4.93 11.30
C VAL A 173 9.16 4.39 11.52
N SER A 174 10.04 4.62 10.54
CA SER A 174 11.46 4.30 10.65
C SER A 174 12.28 5.58 10.53
N THR A 175 13.29 5.75 11.40
CA THR A 175 14.29 6.82 11.28
C THR A 175 15.50 6.39 10.44
N GLU A 176 15.64 5.09 10.20
CA GLU A 176 16.68 4.56 9.34
C GLU A 176 16.42 5.03 7.91
N PRO A 177 17.43 5.57 7.19
CA PRO A 177 17.28 5.84 5.77
C PRO A 177 16.80 4.58 5.06
N PRO A 178 15.86 4.67 4.09
CA PRO A 178 15.53 3.51 3.27
C PRO A 178 16.85 3.01 2.68
N ALA A 179 17.08 1.69 2.75
CA ALA A 179 18.29 1.07 2.22
C ALA A 179 18.46 1.61 0.80
N SER A 180 19.41 2.53 0.63
CA SER A 180 19.58 3.19 -0.66
C SER A 180 19.81 2.04 -1.62
N VAL A 181 19.00 1.93 -2.68
CA VAL A 181 19.47 1.24 -3.87
C VAL A 181 20.72 2.03 -4.22
N ALA A 182 21.88 1.56 -3.77
CA ALA A 182 23.15 2.23 -3.98
C ALA A 182 23.13 2.55 -5.48
N PRO A 183 23.25 3.84 -5.87
CA PRO A 183 23.06 4.23 -7.26
C PRO A 183 23.87 3.24 -8.05
N ALA A 184 23.18 2.41 -8.86
CA ALA A 184 23.81 1.28 -9.51
C ALA A 184 25.06 1.87 -10.14
N ALA A 185 26.22 1.52 -9.58
CA ALA A 185 27.46 2.19 -9.92
C ALA A 185 27.48 2.10 -11.43
N HIS A 186 27.49 3.25 -12.10
CA HIS A 186 27.53 3.32 -13.56
C HIS A 186 28.88 2.74 -13.96
N SER A 187 28.98 1.41 -13.90
CA SER A 187 30.13 0.62 -14.25
C SER A 187 30.13 0.58 -15.75
N GLY A 188 30.73 1.61 -16.34
CA GLY A 188 31.07 1.70 -17.74
C GLY A 188 29.88 1.52 -18.67
N GLU A 189 29.35 2.63 -19.17
CA GLU A 189 28.63 2.62 -20.44
C GLU A 189 29.49 1.85 -21.47
N PRO A 190 29.08 0.67 -21.96
CA PRO A 190 29.82 0.02 -23.01
C PRO A 190 29.81 0.96 -24.23
N PRO A 191 30.93 1.10 -24.96
CA PRO A 191 30.98 1.99 -26.11
C PRO A 191 29.82 1.69 -27.06
N ALA A 192 29.12 2.74 -27.49
CA ALA A 192 27.89 2.71 -28.28
C ALA A 192 27.94 1.88 -29.58
N SER A 193 29.07 1.31 -29.97
CA SER A 193 29.21 0.49 -31.18
C SER A 193 28.78 -0.98 -31.02
N ALA A 194 28.71 -1.54 -29.80
CA ALA A 194 28.39 -2.97 -29.61
C ALA A 194 26.89 -3.27 -29.45
N ALA A 195 26.09 -2.34 -28.92
CA ALA A 195 24.67 -2.57 -28.62
C ALA A 195 23.78 -2.61 -29.89
N SER A 196 24.18 -1.93 -30.96
CA SER A 196 23.40 -1.87 -32.20
C SER A 196 23.43 -3.19 -33.00
N ALA A 197 24.50 -3.98 -32.88
CA ALA A 197 24.63 -5.26 -33.58
C ALA A 197 23.75 -6.37 -32.96
N ALA A 198 23.60 -6.38 -31.64
CA ALA A 198 22.81 -7.40 -30.94
C ALA A 198 21.30 -7.22 -31.16
N TYR A 199 20.80 -5.97 -31.21
CA TYR A 199 19.38 -5.69 -31.43
C TYR A 199 18.89 -6.05 -32.85
N SER A 200 19.78 -5.95 -33.84
CA SER A 200 19.50 -6.34 -35.24
C SER A 200 19.52 -7.85 -35.50
N ALA A 201 20.09 -8.66 -34.60
CA ALA A 201 20.12 -10.11 -34.74
C ALA A 201 18.85 -10.77 -34.16
N VAL A 202 18.39 -10.30 -32.99
CA VAL A 202 17.21 -10.87 -32.30
C VAL A 202 15.90 -10.55 -33.02
N SER A 203 15.80 -9.35 -33.62
CA SER A 203 14.61 -8.92 -34.38
C SER A 203 14.39 -9.74 -35.66
N ARG A 204 15.47 -10.19 -36.34
CA ARG A 204 15.35 -11.02 -37.55
C ARG A 204 14.84 -12.43 -37.26
N THR A 205 15.25 -13.04 -36.15
CA THR A 205 14.80 -14.39 -35.76
C THR A 205 13.34 -14.41 -35.30
N ALA A 206 12.87 -13.33 -34.67
CA ALA A 206 11.48 -13.21 -34.24
C ALA A 206 10.49 -13.11 -35.41
N TRP A 207 10.84 -12.37 -36.47
CA TRP A 207 10.01 -12.26 -37.68
C TRP A 207 9.96 -13.55 -38.51
N ALA A 208 11.06 -14.29 -38.60
CA ALA A 208 11.10 -15.57 -39.33
C ALA A 208 10.17 -16.63 -38.69
N ASN A 209 10.14 -16.71 -37.35
CA ASN A 209 9.29 -17.68 -36.65
C ASN A 209 7.79 -17.31 -36.66
N ALA A 210 7.45 -16.02 -36.75
CA ALA A 210 6.07 -15.56 -36.83
C ALA A 210 5.42 -15.87 -38.19
N SER A 211 6.18 -15.74 -39.29
CA SER A 211 5.67 -16.02 -40.64
C SER A 211 5.40 -17.51 -40.86
N GLU A 212 6.23 -18.39 -40.29
CA GLU A 212 6.06 -19.84 -40.43
C GLU A 212 4.77 -20.35 -39.73
N ARG A 213 4.44 -19.78 -38.56
CA ARG A 213 3.21 -20.12 -37.83
C ARG A 213 1.94 -19.66 -38.57
N CYS A 214 1.97 -18.49 -39.22
CA CYS A 214 0.83 -18.01 -39.99
C CYS A 214 0.55 -18.89 -41.23
N SER A 215 1.57 -19.46 -41.86
CA SER A 215 1.39 -20.37 -43.00
C SER A 215 0.71 -21.70 -42.62
N LYS A 216 0.98 -22.20 -41.41
CA LYS A 216 0.41 -23.47 -40.91
C LYS A 216 -1.05 -23.34 -40.48
N LEU A 217 -1.49 -22.14 -40.05
CA LEU A 217 -2.89 -21.89 -39.67
C LEU A 217 -3.84 -21.77 -40.87
N ARG A 218 -3.34 -21.43 -42.06
CA ARG A 218 -4.16 -21.26 -43.28
C ARG A 218 -4.48 -22.57 -44.03
N LYS A 219 -3.97 -23.71 -43.58
CA LYS A 219 -4.11 -25.03 -44.23
C LYS A 219 -4.92 -26.04 -43.42
N ARG A 220 -5.80 -25.59 -42.51
CA ARG A 220 -6.78 -26.48 -41.89
C ARG A 220 -8.11 -26.37 -42.67
N PRO A 221 -8.57 -27.45 -43.32
CA PRO A 221 -9.84 -27.49 -44.04
C PRO A 221 -11.03 -27.39 -43.09
#